data_AF-A0A6V7PRW1-F1
#
_entry.id   AF-A0A6V7PRW1-F1
#
_cell.length_a   1.000
_cell.length_b   1.000
_cell.length_c   1.000
_cell.angle_alpha   90.00
_cell.angle_beta   90.00
_cell.angle_gamma   90.00
#
_symmetry.space_group_name_H-M   'P 1'
#
loop_
_entity.id
_entity.type
_entity.pdbx_description
1 polymer ?
#
loop_
_entity_poly.entity_id
_entity_poly.type
_entity_poly.pdbx_seq_one_letter_code
_entity_poly.pdbx_strand_id
1 'polypeptide(L)'
;MYTTQLLGTVRTKEDFFAEVAHLNECCKGLWAVCGDFNNTRSQDERRGKMWSHRAMNLFNDLINELALIELPMANQSYTWSNMQRNPILAKLDRFLISTEWEQEFPLSKVKALPRVISDHCPILLSVERTARRKRSFTLRTLGLTIRTS
;
A
#
# COMPACT_ATOMS: atom_id res chain seq x y z
N MET A 1 -25.75 -4.03 -34.91
CA MET A 1 -24.34 -4.02 -34.47
C MET A 1 -24.32 -3.63 -33.01
N TYR A 2 -24.27 -4.61 -32.11
CA TYR A 2 -24.21 -4.40 -30.66
C TYR A 2 -22.78 -4.67 -30.23
N THR A 3 -22.07 -3.64 -29.80
CA THR A 3 -20.71 -3.78 -29.28
C THR A 3 -20.81 -4.20 -27.82
N THR A 4 -20.22 -5.35 -27.55
CA THR A 4 -20.17 -6.10 -26.29
C THR A 4 -19.77 -5.23 -25.09
N GLN A 5 -20.65 -5.12 -24.09
CA GLN A 5 -20.25 -4.82 -22.71
C GLN A 5 -19.45 -6.03 -22.19
N LEU A 6 -18.13 -5.88 -22.03
CA LEU A 6 -17.35 -6.81 -21.23
C LEU A 6 -17.69 -6.58 -19.76
N LEU A 7 -18.31 -7.57 -19.15
CA LEU A 7 -18.52 -7.73 -17.71
C LEU A 7 -17.20 -7.48 -16.99
N GLY A 8 -17.12 -6.37 -16.25
CA GLY A 8 -15.96 -6.07 -15.40
C GLY A 8 -15.90 -7.06 -14.25
N THR A 9 -14.91 -7.94 -14.25
CA THR A 9 -14.62 -8.83 -13.13
C THR A 9 -14.45 -8.01 -11.86
N VAL A 10 -15.29 -8.26 -10.86
CA VAL A 10 -15.10 -7.72 -9.51
C VAL A 10 -13.80 -8.33 -8.99
N ARG A 11 -12.77 -7.51 -8.81
CA ARG A 11 -11.51 -7.96 -8.24
C ARG A 11 -11.72 -8.28 -6.76
N THR A 12 -11.48 -9.53 -6.39
CA THR A 12 -11.60 -9.96 -5.00
C THR A 12 -10.36 -9.58 -4.19
N LYS A 13 -10.44 -9.72 -2.87
CA LYS A 13 -9.30 -9.46 -1.98
C LYS A 13 -8.23 -10.55 -2.15
N GLU A 14 -8.68 -11.76 -2.44
CA GLU A 14 -7.88 -12.93 -2.73
C GLU A 14 -7.07 -12.73 -4.01
N ASP A 15 -7.70 -12.23 -5.08
CA ASP A 15 -7.00 -11.88 -6.34
C ASP A 15 -5.92 -10.82 -6.11
N PHE A 16 -6.23 -9.82 -5.27
CA PHE A 16 -5.27 -8.78 -4.91
C PHE A 16 -4.06 -9.36 -4.16
N PHE A 17 -4.27 -10.24 -3.18
CA PHE A 17 -3.17 -10.88 -2.46
C PHE A 17 -2.35 -11.81 -3.35
N ALA A 18 -2.97 -12.54 -4.28
CA ALA A 18 -2.26 -13.35 -5.25
C ALA A 18 -1.35 -12.49 -6.16
N GLU A 19 -1.83 -11.32 -6.62
CA GLU A 19 -1.02 -10.39 -7.40
C GLU A 19 0.17 -9.83 -6.61
N VAL A 20 -0.05 -9.46 -5.35
CA VAL A 20 1.02 -9.01 -4.46
C VAL A 20 2.05 -10.13 -4.23
N ALA A 21 1.62 -11.37 -4.05
CA ALA A 21 2.51 -12.52 -3.87
C ALA A 21 3.41 -12.75 -5.11
N HIS A 22 2.87 -12.53 -6.31
CA HIS A 22 3.62 -12.66 -7.57
C HIS A 22 4.76 -11.63 -7.71
N LEU A 23 4.80 -10.59 -6.88
CA LEU A 23 5.91 -9.64 -6.86
C LEU A 23 7.24 -10.31 -6.52
N ASN A 24 7.25 -11.39 -5.73
CA ASN A 24 8.47 -12.11 -5.42
C ASN A 24 9.14 -12.71 -6.67
N GLU A 25 8.35 -13.10 -7.67
CA GLU A 25 8.86 -13.71 -8.90
C GLU A 25 9.43 -12.64 -9.83
N CYS A 26 8.76 -11.49 -9.94
CA CYS A 26 9.09 -10.46 -10.94
C CYS A 26 9.96 -9.31 -10.42
N CYS A 27 10.06 -9.11 -9.11
CA CYS A 27 10.84 -8.04 -8.49
C CYS A 27 12.05 -8.65 -7.75
N LYS A 28 13.26 -8.24 -8.13
CA LYS A 28 14.52 -8.71 -7.52
C LYS A 28 15.41 -7.51 -7.17
N GLY A 29 16.18 -7.64 -6.08
CA GLY A 29 17.13 -6.61 -5.64
C GLY A 29 16.42 -5.38 -5.08
N LEU A 30 16.76 -4.18 -5.59
CA LEU A 30 16.18 -2.93 -5.10
C LEU A 30 14.76 -2.74 -5.66
N TRP A 31 13.75 -2.99 -4.85
CA TRP A 31 12.37 -2.75 -5.25
C TRP A 31 11.48 -2.25 -4.11
N ALA A 32 10.40 -1.61 -4.51
CA ALA A 32 9.36 -1.13 -3.62
C ALA A 32 7.98 -1.35 -4.27
N VAL A 33 6.98 -1.57 -3.44
CA VAL A 33 5.57 -1.55 -3.82
C VAL A 33 4.82 -0.53 -2.98
N CYS A 34 3.95 0.25 -3.62
CA CYS A 34 3.18 1.27 -2.94
C CYS A 34 1.73 1.36 -3.40
N GLY A 35 0.89 2.00 -2.59
CA GLY A 35 -0.48 2.34 -2.92
C GLY A 35 -1.48 1.78 -1.93
N ASP A 36 -2.74 1.69 -2.35
CA ASP A 36 -3.87 1.32 -1.50
C ASP A 36 -4.04 -0.20 -1.40
N PHE A 37 -3.65 -0.76 -0.26
CA PHE A 37 -3.79 -2.19 0.01
C PHE A 37 -5.18 -2.56 0.53
N ASN A 38 -6.02 -1.57 0.85
CA ASN A 38 -7.34 -1.75 1.46
C ASN A 38 -7.31 -2.72 2.67
N ASN A 39 -6.22 -2.66 3.44
CA ASN A 39 -5.93 -3.49 4.60
C ASN A 39 -5.18 -2.71 5.66
N THR A 40 -5.63 -2.85 6.91
CA THR A 40 -4.84 -2.50 8.08
C THR A 40 -4.02 -3.70 8.54
N ARG A 41 -2.88 -3.44 9.18
CA ARG A 41 -1.98 -4.44 9.79
C ARG A 41 -2.28 -4.67 11.26
N SER A 42 -2.87 -3.68 11.93
CA SER A 42 -3.30 -3.78 13.32
C SER A 42 -4.62 -3.02 13.55
N GLN A 43 -5.20 -3.20 14.74
CA GLN A 43 -6.43 -2.50 15.12
C GLN A 43 -6.21 -1.00 15.35
N ASP A 44 -5.01 -0.60 15.81
CA ASP A 44 -4.67 0.80 16.10
C ASP A 44 -4.55 1.66 14.84
N GLU A 45 -4.31 1.03 13.70
CA GLU A 45 -4.32 1.68 12.39
C GLU A 45 -5.73 2.03 11.90
N ARG A 46 -6.74 1.89 12.77
CA ARG A 46 -8.12 2.23 12.50
C ARG A 46 -8.77 2.93 13.69
N ARG A 47 -9.60 3.92 13.38
CA ARG A 47 -10.49 4.56 14.35
C ARG A 47 -11.94 4.34 13.96
N GLY A 48 -12.74 3.75 14.86
CA GLY A 48 -14.15 3.43 14.62
C GLY A 48 -14.42 1.92 14.62
N LYS A 49 -15.17 1.43 13.63
CA LYS A 49 -15.62 0.03 13.55
C LYS A 49 -14.46 -0.98 13.54
N MET A 50 -14.56 -2.08 14.29
CA MET A 50 -13.58 -3.17 14.24
C MET A 50 -13.55 -3.86 12.87
N TRP A 51 -12.36 -4.33 12.48
CA TRP A 51 -12.12 -5.08 11.25
C TRP A 51 -11.77 -6.54 11.53
N SER A 52 -11.82 -7.37 10.49
CA SER A 52 -11.52 -8.80 10.62
C SER A 52 -10.05 -9.02 10.91
N HIS A 53 -9.74 -9.59 12.09
CA HIS A 53 -8.38 -10.03 12.44
C HIS A 53 -7.79 -11.00 11.42
N ARG A 54 -8.63 -11.83 10.79
CA ARG A 54 -8.20 -12.75 9.72
C ARG A 54 -7.60 -12.00 8.53
N ALA A 55 -8.23 -10.91 8.09
CA ALA A 55 -7.73 -10.12 6.97
C ALA A 55 -6.43 -9.37 7.31
N MET A 56 -6.26 -8.95 8.57
CA MET A 56 -5.03 -8.33 9.05
C MET A 56 -3.89 -9.35 9.08
N ASN A 57 -4.15 -10.55 9.62
CA ASN A 57 -3.15 -11.61 9.71
C ASN A 57 -2.67 -12.05 8.32
N LEU A 58 -3.59 -12.33 7.39
CA LEU A 58 -3.22 -12.69 6.01
C LEU A 58 -2.38 -11.61 5.33
N PHE A 59 -2.67 -10.34 5.58
CA PHE A 59 -1.88 -9.25 5.02
C PHE A 59 -0.48 -9.16 5.65
N ASN A 60 -0.36 -9.36 6.96
CA ASN A 60 0.93 -9.41 7.63
C ASN A 60 1.75 -10.63 7.20
N ASP A 61 1.12 -11.80 7.05
CA ASP A 61 1.77 -13.02 6.57
C ASP A 61 2.34 -12.82 5.17
N LEU A 62 1.58 -12.18 4.27
CA LEU A 62 2.03 -11.82 2.93
C LEU A 62 3.22 -10.85 2.92
N ILE A 63 3.20 -9.81 3.77
CA ILE A 63 4.33 -8.89 3.93
C ILE A 63 5.57 -9.64 4.40
N ASN A 64 5.40 -10.55 5.36
CA ASN A 64 6.50 -11.35 5.92
C ASN A 64 7.06 -12.34 4.90
N GLU A 65 6.20 -13.02 4.13
CA GLU A 65 6.60 -13.95 3.07
C GLU A 65 7.44 -13.26 1.99
N LEU A 66 7.07 -12.02 1.64
CA LEU A 66 7.80 -11.21 0.67
C LEU A 66 9.05 -10.52 1.26
N ALA A 67 9.34 -10.73 2.55
CA ALA A 67 10.40 -10.06 3.30
C ALA A 67 10.39 -8.53 3.13
N LEU A 68 9.19 -7.95 3.07
CA LEU A 68 8.99 -6.52 2.86
C LEU A 68 9.02 -5.74 4.16
N ILE A 69 9.67 -4.59 4.11
CA ILE A 69 9.77 -3.64 5.23
C ILE A 69 8.81 -2.50 4.96
N GLU A 70 7.95 -2.17 5.92
CA GLU A 70 7.11 -0.99 5.80
C GLU A 70 7.89 0.26 6.20
N LEU A 71 7.91 1.26 5.32
CA LEU A 71 8.41 2.58 5.69
C LEU A 71 7.38 3.32 6.54
N PRO A 72 7.72 3.73 7.78
CA PRO A 72 6.79 4.44 8.64
C PRO A 72 6.44 5.81 8.08
N MET A 73 5.19 6.21 8.26
CA MET A 73 4.71 7.52 7.86
C MET A 73 5.04 8.57 8.92
N ALA A 74 5.77 9.62 8.54
CA ALA A 74 6.38 10.54 9.49
C ALA A 74 5.41 11.54 10.14
N ASN A 75 4.31 11.90 9.46
CA ASN A 75 3.47 13.05 9.83
C ASN A 75 1.99 12.72 10.03
N GLN A 76 1.55 11.49 9.79
CA GLN A 76 0.15 11.10 9.92
C GLN A 76 0.01 9.60 10.17
N SER A 77 -0.99 9.21 10.96
CA SER A 77 -1.26 7.79 11.28
C SER A 77 -2.27 7.12 10.33
N TYR A 78 -3.07 7.91 9.59
CA TYR A 78 -4.15 7.43 8.75
C TYR A 78 -4.06 8.04 7.36
N THR A 79 -4.44 7.28 6.34
CA THR A 79 -4.40 7.72 4.94
C THR A 79 -5.78 7.80 4.34
N TRP A 80 -6.80 7.22 4.97
CA TRP A 80 -8.17 7.20 4.48
C TRP A 80 -9.17 7.69 5.54
N SER A 81 -10.26 8.32 5.07
CA SER A 81 -11.42 8.66 5.89
C SER A 81 -12.72 8.48 5.12
N ASN A 82 -13.78 8.03 5.77
CA ASN A 82 -15.11 8.05 5.16
C ASN A 82 -15.72 9.47 4.99
N MET A 83 -15.00 10.53 5.35
CA MET A 83 -15.38 11.95 5.18
C MET A 83 -16.69 12.36 5.87
N GLN A 84 -17.14 11.61 6.87
CA GLN A 84 -18.34 11.92 7.65
C GLN A 84 -18.00 12.79 8.88
N ARG A 85 -19.03 13.40 9.49
CA ARG A 85 -18.91 14.26 10.69
C ARG A 85 -18.16 13.58 11.85
N ASN A 86 -18.42 12.28 12.06
CA ASN A 86 -17.69 11.44 13.00
C ASN A 86 -16.89 10.42 12.19
N PRO A 87 -15.69 10.78 11.70
CA PRO A 87 -15.07 10.02 10.64
C PRO A 87 -14.47 8.72 11.18
N ILE A 88 -14.71 7.65 10.42
CA ILE A 88 -13.89 6.45 10.46
C ILE A 88 -12.59 6.79 9.75
N LEU A 89 -11.47 6.41 10.36
CA LEU A 89 -10.12 6.62 9.81
C LEU A 89 -9.43 5.27 9.68
N ALA A 90 -8.62 5.11 8.63
CA ALA A 90 -7.81 3.91 8.44
C ALA A 90 -6.48 4.23 7.75
N LYS A 91 -5.46 3.43 8.00
CA LYS A 91 -4.21 3.43 7.24
C LYS A 91 -4.27 2.33 6.18
N LEU A 92 -4.51 2.71 4.94
CA LEU A 92 -4.70 1.80 3.81
C LEU A 92 -3.57 1.92 2.78
N ASP A 93 -2.96 3.11 2.68
CA ASP A 93 -1.89 3.41 1.74
C ASP A 93 -0.53 3.21 2.40
N ARG A 94 0.38 2.47 1.73
CA ARG A 94 1.71 2.15 2.27
C ARG A 94 2.78 2.22 1.20
N PHE A 95 4.03 2.36 1.65
CA PHE A 95 5.23 1.96 0.91
C PHE A 95 5.85 0.78 1.63
N LEU A 96 5.97 -0.33 0.91
CA LEU A 96 6.67 -1.53 1.34
C LEU A 96 7.92 -1.68 0.47
N ILE A 97 9.07 -1.87 1.09
CA ILE A 97 10.37 -1.87 0.42
C ILE A 97 11.10 -3.19 0.64
N SER A 98 11.95 -3.58 -0.30
CA SER A 98 12.85 -4.71 -0.11
C SER A 98 13.96 -4.39 0.89
N THR A 99 14.61 -5.42 1.41
CA THR A 99 15.77 -5.27 2.30
C THR A 99 16.93 -4.55 1.59
N GLU A 100 17.13 -4.78 0.30
CA GLU A 100 18.14 -4.09 -0.49
C GLU A 100 17.83 -2.59 -0.68
N TRP A 101 16.54 -2.23 -0.75
CA TRP A 101 16.15 -0.82 -0.77
C TRP A 101 16.51 -0.15 0.55
N GLU A 102 16.24 -0.78 1.70
CA GLU A 102 16.59 -0.23 3.02
C GLU A 102 18.10 -0.01 3.13
N GLN A 103 18.90 -0.94 2.62
CA GLN A 103 20.37 -0.84 2.64
C GLN A 103 20.89 0.29 1.72
N GLU A 104 20.33 0.46 0.53
CA GLU A 104 20.78 1.50 -0.41
C GLU A 104 20.26 2.89 -0.02
N PHE A 105 19.03 2.97 0.50
CA PHE A 105 18.34 4.21 0.82
C PHE A 105 17.84 4.24 2.28
N PRO A 106 18.74 4.14 3.27
CA PRO A 106 18.37 4.00 4.68
C PRO A 106 17.66 5.24 5.25
N LEU A 107 17.78 6.39 4.57
CA LEU A 107 17.14 7.65 4.95
C LEU A 107 15.81 7.88 4.21
N SER A 108 15.26 6.85 3.57
CA SER A 108 13.95 6.91 2.91
C SER A 108 12.86 7.31 3.90
N LYS A 109 12.02 8.29 3.53
CA LYS A 109 10.93 8.79 4.37
C LYS A 109 9.63 8.83 3.61
N VAL A 110 8.55 8.47 4.27
CA VAL A 110 7.18 8.58 3.73
C VAL A 110 6.43 9.67 4.50
N LYS A 111 5.73 10.53 3.78
CA LYS A 111 4.80 11.51 4.37
C LYS A 111 3.46 11.52 3.63
N ALA A 112 2.38 11.75 4.36
CA ALA A 112 1.11 12.11 3.76
C ALA A 112 1.14 13.57 3.28
N LEU A 113 0.55 13.82 2.12
CA LEU A 113 0.30 15.15 1.59
C LEU A 113 -1.12 15.60 1.93
N PRO A 114 -1.38 16.92 1.97
CA PRO A 114 -2.72 17.45 2.19
C PRO A 114 -3.71 16.89 1.17
N ARG A 115 -4.84 16.41 1.70
CA ARG A 115 -5.97 15.91 0.93
C ARG A 115 -6.88 17.07 0.53
N VAL A 116 -7.29 17.12 -0.74
CA VAL A 116 -8.17 18.17 -1.27
C VAL A 116 -9.61 17.68 -1.43
N ILE A 117 -9.84 16.69 -2.30
CA ILE A 117 -11.19 16.17 -2.65
C ILE A 117 -11.36 14.66 -2.53
N SER A 118 -10.28 13.91 -2.27
CA SER A 118 -10.33 12.46 -2.09
C SER A 118 -10.67 12.12 -0.63
N ASP A 119 -11.14 10.90 -0.39
CA ASP A 119 -11.16 10.24 0.92
C ASP A 119 -9.76 9.77 1.36
N HIS A 120 -8.83 9.57 0.41
CA HIS A 120 -7.42 9.26 0.63
C HIS A 120 -6.51 10.51 0.69
N CYS A 121 -5.49 10.46 1.54
CA CYS A 121 -4.34 11.35 1.52
C CYS A 121 -3.28 10.78 0.57
N PRO A 122 -2.82 11.52 -0.44
CA PRO A 122 -1.67 11.09 -1.23
C PRO A 122 -0.44 10.89 -0.34
N ILE A 123 0.37 9.87 -0.61
CA ILE A 123 1.62 9.61 0.14
C ILE A 123 2.84 9.84 -0.76
N LEU A 124 3.87 10.49 -0.21
CA LEU A 124 5.10 10.83 -0.90
C LEU A 124 6.29 10.09 -0.28
N LEU A 125 7.03 9.36 -1.10
CA LEU A 125 8.34 8.81 -0.76
C LEU A 125 9.43 9.81 -1.11
N SER A 126 10.27 10.14 -0.13
CA SER A 126 11.51 10.91 -0.31
C SER A 126 12.69 9.99 -0.10
N VAL A 127 13.60 9.95 -1.06
CA VAL A 127 14.77 9.06 -1.08
C VAL A 127 16.03 9.90 -1.10
N GLU A 128 16.90 9.72 -0.11
CA GLU A 128 18.21 10.34 -0.10
C GLU A 128 19.26 9.31 -0.51
N ARG A 129 20.11 9.68 -1.47
CA ARG A 129 21.15 8.80 -1.99
C ARG A 129 22.44 9.09 -1.25
N THR A 130 22.92 8.09 -0.52
CA THR A 130 24.21 8.18 0.19
C THR A 130 25.40 7.96 -0.77
N ALA A 131 25.21 7.25 -1.89
CA ALA A 131 26.26 6.93 -2.85
C ALA A 131 26.07 7.53 -4.27
N ARG A 132 27.19 7.88 -4.93
CA ARG A 132 27.23 8.45 -6.29
C ARG A 132 26.92 7.47 -7.43
N ARG A 133 26.80 6.16 -7.19
CA ARG A 133 26.53 5.17 -8.25
C ARG A 133 25.06 5.13 -8.62
N LYS A 134 24.76 5.31 -9.92
CA LYS A 134 23.41 5.06 -10.49
C LYS A 134 23.09 3.57 -10.38
N ARG A 135 22.07 3.21 -9.59
CA ARG A 135 21.44 1.90 -9.56
C ARG A 135 20.00 2.02 -10.04
N SER A 136 19.55 1.09 -10.85
CA SER A 136 18.15 0.94 -11.22
C SER A 136 17.39 0.29 -10.06
N PHE A 137 16.13 0.68 -9.89
CA PHE A 137 15.21 0.05 -8.95
C PHE A 137 13.86 -0.18 -9.63
N THR A 138 13.07 -1.09 -9.08
CA THR A 138 11.70 -1.36 -9.52
C THR A 138 10.71 -0.74 -8.54
N LEU A 139 9.81 0.12 -9.02
CA LEU A 139 8.67 0.61 -8.25
C LEU A 139 7.38 0.04 -8.84
N ARG A 140 6.56 -0.61 -8.01
CA ARG A 140 5.22 -1.08 -8.36
C ARG A 140 4.18 -0.26 -7.61
N THR A 141 3.07 0.04 -8.28
CA THR A 141 1.93 0.70 -7.65
C THR A 141 0.73 -0.24 -7.72
N LEU A 142 0.13 -0.51 -6.57
CA LEU A 142 -1.05 -1.37 -6.44
C LEU A 142 -2.19 -0.59 -5.79
N GLY A 143 -3.41 -0.95 -6.15
CA GLY A 143 -4.61 -0.37 -5.57
C GLY A 143 -5.77 -1.35 -5.69
N LEU A 144 -6.51 -1.61 -4.62
CA LEU A 144 -7.75 -2.38 -4.70
C LEU A 144 -8.95 -1.44 -4.92
N THR A 145 -9.31 -1.19 -6.18
CA THR A 145 -10.55 -0.47 -6.49
C THR A 145 -11.76 -1.40 -6.32
N ILE A 146 -12.34 -1.43 -5.12
CA ILE A 146 -13.66 -2.06 -4.93
C ILE A 146 -14.72 -1.05 -5.37
N ARG A 147 -15.36 -1.28 -6.52
CA ARG A 147 -16.61 -0.59 -6.84
C ARG A 147 -17.70 -1.16 -5.93
N THR A 148 -18.06 -0.45 -4.87
CA THR A 148 -19.28 -0.80 -4.14
C THR A 148 -20.47 -0.33 -4.97
N SER A 149 -21.39 -1.25 -5.25
CA SER A 149 -22.72 -0.97 -5.79
C SER A 149 -23.52 -0.01 -4.91
#